data_AF-A0A3R7FPN6-F1
#
_entry.id   AF-A0A3R7FPN6-F1
#
_cell.length_a   1.000
_cell.length_b   1.000
_cell.length_c   1.000
_cell.angle_alpha   90.00
_cell.angle_beta   90.00
_cell.angle_gamma   90.00
#
_symmetry.space_group_name_H-M   'P 1'
#
loop_
_entity.id
_entity.type
_entity.pdbx_description
1 polymer ?
#
loop_
_entity_poly.entity_id
_entity_poly.type
_entity_poly.pdbx_seq_one_letter_code
_entity_poly.pdbx_strand_id
1 'polypeptide(L)'
;MTPRKERADALRNREAVLTAADELFSRSDSPRGVSMDDIAAAAGVGKGTLFRRFGDRSGLIRALFAARVEPLRHAVEAGPAPLGPSTPPRERVPALLVAILRFKTDHRHLALALEEDGGNSPYLGDHYTWWHTVLKDTLNRLPDATDDDSDFTAHALLAATRADLVEYLIGRQGTSPERIAARLTAFATKVLGP
;
A
#
# COMPACT_ATOMS: atom_id res chain seq x y z
N MET A 1 -8.69 -33.74 -18.85
CA MET A 1 -8.67 -33.11 -17.51
C MET A 1 -9.51 -31.85 -17.58
N THR A 2 -10.42 -31.64 -16.63
CA THR A 2 -11.56 -30.70 -16.79
C THR A 2 -11.16 -29.26 -16.38
N PRO A 3 -11.39 -28.24 -17.22
CA PRO A 3 -10.87 -26.87 -17.03
C PRO A 3 -11.27 -26.17 -15.72
N ARG A 4 -12.33 -26.63 -15.04
CA ARG A 4 -12.75 -26.12 -13.72
C ARG A 4 -11.79 -26.53 -12.59
N LYS A 5 -11.22 -27.73 -12.66
CA LYS A 5 -10.27 -28.25 -11.67
C LYS A 5 -8.92 -27.53 -11.77
N GLU A 6 -8.44 -27.32 -12.99
CA GLU A 6 -7.20 -26.58 -13.26
C GLU A 6 -7.27 -25.12 -12.81
N ARG A 7 -8.43 -24.46 -12.97
CA ARG A 7 -8.65 -23.10 -12.44
C ARG A 7 -8.63 -23.04 -10.91
N ALA A 8 -9.22 -24.02 -10.24
CA ALA A 8 -9.20 -24.11 -8.78
C ALA A 8 -7.78 -24.39 -8.24
N ASP A 9 -7.03 -25.28 -8.89
CA ASP A 9 -5.64 -25.57 -8.57
C ASP A 9 -4.74 -24.34 -8.80
N ALA A 10 -4.98 -23.63 -9.90
CA ALA A 10 -4.33 -22.36 -10.13
C ALA A 10 -4.68 -21.35 -9.02
N LEU A 11 -5.93 -21.19 -8.61
CA LEU A 11 -6.28 -20.23 -7.55
C LEU A 11 -5.53 -20.55 -6.24
N ARG A 12 -5.59 -21.80 -5.79
CA ARG A 12 -4.90 -22.29 -4.59
C ARG A 12 -3.39 -22.07 -4.65
N ASN A 13 -2.77 -22.34 -5.80
CA ASN A 13 -1.33 -22.11 -5.96
C ASN A 13 -0.95 -20.63 -5.87
N ARG A 14 -1.86 -19.68 -6.21
CA ARG A 14 -1.58 -18.25 -6.02
C ARG A 14 -1.69 -17.85 -4.56
N GLU A 15 -2.73 -18.31 -3.88
CA GLU A 15 -2.91 -18.04 -2.46
C GLU A 15 -1.73 -18.57 -1.66
N ALA A 16 -1.26 -19.79 -1.96
CA ALA A 16 -0.07 -20.37 -1.35
C ALA A 16 1.18 -19.50 -1.56
N VAL A 17 1.43 -19.04 -2.80
CA VAL A 17 2.56 -18.15 -3.09
C VAL A 17 2.46 -16.81 -2.37
N LEU A 18 1.29 -16.16 -2.40
CA LEU A 18 1.12 -14.86 -1.75
C LEU A 18 1.23 -14.98 -0.22
N THR A 19 0.74 -16.08 0.36
CA THR A 19 0.90 -16.36 1.79
C THR A 19 2.37 -16.55 2.15
N ALA A 20 3.09 -17.40 1.43
CA ALA A 20 4.51 -17.65 1.66
C ALA A 20 5.36 -16.37 1.50
N ALA A 21 5.07 -15.56 0.47
CA ALA A 21 5.75 -14.30 0.26
C ALA A 21 5.50 -13.31 1.41
N ASP A 22 4.27 -13.20 1.89
CA ASP A 22 3.92 -12.35 3.02
C ASP A 22 4.67 -12.73 4.31
N GLU A 23 4.71 -14.03 4.62
CA GLU A 23 5.46 -14.55 5.77
C GLU A 23 6.97 -14.32 5.65
N LEU A 24 7.51 -14.35 4.44
CA LEU A 24 8.93 -14.06 4.20
C LEU A 24 9.21 -12.57 4.36
N PHE A 25 8.36 -11.69 3.82
CA PHE A 25 8.51 -10.25 3.98
C PHE A 25 8.34 -9.80 5.44
N SER A 26 7.46 -10.42 6.21
CA SER A 26 7.24 -10.05 7.62
C SER A 26 8.37 -10.47 8.56
N ARG A 27 9.13 -11.53 8.20
CA ARG A 27 10.27 -12.03 8.98
C ARG A 27 11.62 -11.51 8.50
N SER A 28 11.67 -10.84 7.35
CA SER A 28 12.94 -10.37 6.77
C SER A 28 13.40 -9.08 7.44
N ASP A 29 14.71 -8.95 7.66
CA ASP A 29 15.31 -7.70 8.13
C ASP A 29 15.43 -6.65 7.00
N SER A 30 15.28 -7.06 5.74
CA SER A 30 15.38 -6.13 4.61
C SER A 30 14.48 -6.52 3.43
N PRO A 31 13.94 -5.54 2.67
CA PRO A 31 13.15 -5.81 1.47
C PRO A 31 13.89 -6.69 0.44
N ARG A 32 15.22 -6.57 0.34
CA ARG A 32 16.05 -7.31 -0.62
C ARG A 32 16.35 -8.75 -0.21
N GLY A 33 16.14 -9.09 1.06
CA GLY A 33 16.39 -10.42 1.60
C GLY A 33 15.38 -11.48 1.14
N VAL A 34 14.29 -11.08 0.50
CA VAL A 34 13.25 -12.00 0.00
C VAL A 34 13.43 -12.24 -1.50
N SER A 35 13.89 -13.43 -1.88
CA SER A 35 14.08 -13.83 -3.28
C SER A 35 12.89 -14.61 -3.85
N MET A 36 12.79 -14.67 -5.18
CA MET A 36 11.79 -15.50 -5.87
C MET A 36 11.98 -16.99 -5.57
N ASP A 37 13.22 -17.43 -5.33
CA ASP A 37 13.53 -18.84 -5.08
C ASP A 37 13.10 -19.24 -3.67
N ASP A 38 13.31 -18.38 -2.68
CA ASP A 38 12.83 -18.60 -1.30
C ASP A 38 11.30 -18.68 -1.26
N ILE A 39 10.62 -17.79 -2.00
CA ILE A 39 9.16 -17.79 -2.10
C ILE A 39 8.67 -19.08 -2.77
N ALA A 40 9.30 -19.52 -3.87
CA ALA A 40 8.92 -20.74 -4.56
C ALA A 40 9.06 -21.97 -3.64
N ALA A 41 10.18 -22.06 -2.93
CA ALA A 41 10.46 -23.12 -1.98
C ALA A 41 9.46 -23.13 -0.82
N ALA A 42 9.21 -21.97 -0.19
CA ALA A 42 8.27 -21.84 0.91
C ALA A 42 6.82 -22.13 0.50
N ALA A 43 6.43 -21.78 -0.73
CA ALA A 43 5.11 -22.06 -1.27
C ALA A 43 4.93 -23.50 -1.79
N GLY A 44 6.01 -24.29 -1.87
CA GLY A 44 5.98 -25.64 -2.44
C GLY A 44 5.66 -25.67 -3.93
N VAL A 45 6.02 -24.62 -4.69
CA VAL A 45 5.76 -24.53 -6.13
C VAL A 45 7.06 -24.54 -6.93
N GLY A 46 7.00 -25.04 -8.17
CA GLY A 46 8.15 -24.96 -9.08
C GLY A 46 8.43 -23.51 -9.50
N LYS A 47 9.72 -23.16 -9.63
CA LYS A 47 10.18 -21.83 -10.09
C LYS A 47 9.50 -21.42 -11.40
N GLY A 48 9.43 -22.30 -12.39
CA GLY A 48 8.74 -22.02 -13.67
C GLY A 48 7.26 -21.67 -13.51
N THR A 49 6.57 -22.27 -12.53
CA THR A 49 5.17 -21.96 -12.19
C THR A 49 5.03 -20.56 -11.60
N LEU A 50 5.96 -20.17 -10.71
CA LEU A 50 6.02 -18.85 -10.11
C LEU A 50 6.24 -17.76 -11.18
N PHE A 51 7.29 -17.91 -11.98
CA PHE A 51 7.65 -16.95 -13.03
C PHE A 51 6.57 -16.84 -14.11
N ARG A 52 5.98 -17.95 -14.56
CA ARG A 52 4.87 -17.91 -15.53
C ARG A 52 3.68 -17.09 -15.02
N ARG A 53 3.48 -17.04 -13.70
CA ARG A 53 2.32 -16.39 -13.10
C ARG A 53 2.54 -14.93 -12.77
N PHE A 54 3.69 -14.61 -12.17
CA PHE A 54 3.96 -13.27 -11.67
C PHE A 54 4.92 -12.49 -12.56
N GLY A 55 5.50 -13.14 -13.58
CA GLY A 55 6.55 -12.58 -14.41
C GLY A 55 7.84 -12.55 -13.61
N ASP A 56 8.07 -11.43 -12.93
CA ASP A 56 9.25 -11.13 -12.14
C ASP A 56 8.90 -10.89 -10.66
N ARG A 57 9.94 -10.56 -9.90
CA ARG A 57 9.82 -10.21 -8.47
C ARG A 57 8.91 -9.00 -8.27
N SER A 58 9.02 -8.00 -9.14
CA SER A 58 8.22 -6.79 -9.17
C SER A 58 6.72 -7.10 -9.32
N GLY A 59 6.37 -7.98 -10.26
CA GLY A 59 5.02 -8.42 -10.50
C GLY A 59 4.45 -9.22 -9.33
N LEU A 60 5.28 -10.02 -8.65
CA LEU A 60 4.90 -10.70 -7.41
C LEU A 60 4.61 -9.70 -6.29
N ILE A 61 5.51 -8.73 -6.08
CA ILE A 61 5.34 -7.68 -5.05
C ILE A 61 4.06 -6.88 -5.30
N ARG A 62 3.82 -6.44 -6.55
CA ARG A 62 2.57 -5.75 -6.92
C ARG A 62 1.34 -6.60 -6.63
N ALA A 63 1.37 -7.88 -6.98
CA ALA A 63 0.25 -8.79 -6.74
C ALA A 63 0.00 -9.05 -5.25
N LEU A 64 1.06 -9.20 -4.45
CA LEU A 64 0.97 -9.36 -3.00
C LEU A 64 0.44 -8.09 -2.34
N PHE A 65 1.00 -6.94 -2.69
CA PHE A 65 0.56 -5.65 -2.18
C PHE A 65 -0.92 -5.40 -2.50
N ALA A 66 -1.35 -5.65 -3.75
CA ALA A 66 -2.74 -5.52 -4.15
C ALA A 66 -3.67 -6.41 -3.30
N ALA A 67 -3.27 -7.65 -3.01
CA ALA A 67 -4.04 -8.53 -2.15
C ALA A 67 -4.13 -8.02 -0.70
N ARG A 68 -3.05 -7.45 -0.16
CA ARG A 68 -3.00 -6.95 1.21
C ARG A 68 -3.75 -5.64 1.41
N VAL A 69 -3.74 -4.76 0.42
CA VAL A 69 -4.42 -3.46 0.51
C VAL A 69 -5.92 -3.56 0.26
N GLU A 70 -6.40 -4.66 -0.31
CA GLU A 70 -7.81 -4.82 -0.70
C GLU A 70 -8.82 -4.57 0.44
N PRO A 71 -8.62 -5.08 1.68
CA PRO A 71 -9.52 -4.76 2.78
C PRO A 71 -9.56 -3.27 3.12
N LEU A 72 -8.41 -2.59 3.03
CA LEU A 72 -8.33 -1.14 3.25
C LEU A 72 -9.02 -0.38 2.11
N ARG A 73 -8.83 -0.82 0.87
CA ARG A 73 -9.54 -0.27 -0.30
C ARG A 73 -11.05 -0.34 -0.11
N HIS A 74 -11.57 -1.50 0.28
CA HIS A 74 -12.99 -1.66 0.56
C HIS A 74 -13.48 -0.73 1.68
N ALA A 75 -12.71 -0.57 2.76
CA ALA A 75 -13.05 0.36 3.84
C ALA A 75 -13.09 1.83 3.38
N VAL A 76 -12.22 2.22 2.44
CA VAL A 76 -12.18 3.56 1.86
C VAL A 76 -13.34 3.80 0.89
N GLU A 77 -13.64 2.83 0.03
CA GLU A 77 -14.62 2.97 -1.04
C GLU A 77 -16.07 2.83 -0.54
N ALA A 78 -16.31 1.93 0.41
CA ALA A 78 -17.66 1.56 0.84
C ALA A 78 -17.83 1.46 2.38
N GLY A 79 -16.77 1.72 3.14
CA GLY A 79 -16.82 1.61 4.61
C GLY A 79 -17.57 2.77 5.28
N PRO A 80 -17.76 2.68 6.61
CA PRO A 80 -18.29 3.78 7.41
C PRO A 80 -17.23 4.86 7.65
N ALA A 81 -17.63 5.94 8.32
CA ALA A 81 -16.69 6.91 8.87
C ALA A 81 -15.64 6.22 9.78
N PRO A 82 -14.38 6.70 9.82
CA PRO A 82 -13.90 7.93 9.17
C PRO A 82 -13.28 7.73 7.77
N LEU A 83 -13.27 6.52 7.21
CA LEU A 83 -12.65 6.25 5.90
C LEU A 83 -13.62 6.35 4.73
N GLY A 84 -14.90 6.09 4.98
CA GLY A 84 -15.94 6.01 3.98
C GLY A 84 -16.23 7.32 3.24
N PRO A 85 -16.88 7.24 2.06
CA PRO A 85 -17.16 8.37 1.19
C PRO A 85 -18.02 9.47 1.82
N SER A 86 -18.93 9.10 2.72
CA SER A 86 -19.80 10.06 3.42
C SER A 86 -19.08 10.87 4.50
N THR A 87 -17.82 10.56 4.82
CA THR A 87 -17.06 11.27 5.84
C THR A 87 -16.70 12.68 5.35
N PRO A 88 -16.92 13.75 6.16
CA PRO A 88 -16.52 15.10 5.81
C PRO A 88 -15.03 15.18 5.43
N PRO A 89 -14.64 15.97 4.42
CA PRO A 89 -13.25 16.04 3.94
C PRO A 89 -12.20 16.28 5.04
N ARG A 90 -12.52 17.20 5.98
CA ARG A 90 -11.64 17.58 7.10
C ARG A 90 -11.35 16.44 8.07
N GLU A 91 -12.27 15.50 8.19
CA GLU A 91 -12.11 14.29 8.99
C GLU A 91 -11.49 13.15 8.16
N ARG A 92 -11.92 13.03 6.91
CA ARG A 92 -11.54 11.93 6.02
C ARG A 92 -10.07 11.99 5.62
N VAL A 93 -9.54 13.16 5.23
CA VAL A 93 -8.14 13.26 4.76
C VAL A 93 -7.14 12.79 5.82
N PRO A 94 -7.17 13.28 7.09
CA PRO A 94 -6.29 12.74 8.13
C PRO A 94 -6.48 11.24 8.37
N ALA A 95 -7.72 10.74 8.34
CA ALA A 95 -8.00 9.33 8.54
C ALA A 95 -7.40 8.44 7.43
N LEU A 96 -7.50 8.86 6.16
CA LEU A 96 -6.90 8.17 5.02
C LEU A 96 -5.37 8.11 5.18
N LEU A 97 -4.73 9.23 5.54
CA LEU A 97 -3.28 9.30 5.73
C LEU A 97 -2.79 8.40 6.88
N VAL A 98 -3.53 8.37 7.99
CA VAL A 98 -3.23 7.45 9.11
C VAL A 98 -3.44 5.99 8.70
N ALA A 99 -4.45 5.68 7.88
CA ALA A 99 -4.67 4.33 7.39
C ALA A 99 -3.54 3.88 6.44
N ILE A 100 -3.07 4.75 5.56
CA ILE A 100 -1.89 4.51 4.72
C ILE A 100 -0.65 4.25 5.59
N LEU A 101 -0.40 5.10 6.57
CA LEU A 101 0.73 4.97 7.50
C LEU A 101 0.70 3.64 8.25
N ARG A 102 -0.47 3.26 8.80
CA ARG A 102 -0.64 1.99 9.51
C ARG A 102 -0.39 0.81 8.59
N PHE A 103 -0.99 0.81 7.40
CA PHE A 103 -0.75 -0.23 6.42
C PHE A 103 0.74 -0.40 6.10
N LYS A 104 1.45 0.72 5.87
CA LYS A 104 2.90 0.70 5.62
C LYS A 104 3.71 0.27 6.84
N THR A 105 3.24 0.53 8.05
CA THR A 105 3.91 0.07 9.27
C THR A 105 3.73 -1.44 9.44
N ASP A 106 2.51 -1.94 9.24
CA ASP A 106 2.15 -3.36 9.37
C ASP A 106 2.81 -4.22 8.27
N HIS A 107 3.08 -3.63 7.09
CA HIS A 107 3.67 -4.30 5.93
C HIS A 107 4.99 -3.62 5.49
N ARG A 108 5.80 -3.17 6.45
CA ARG A 108 6.99 -2.32 6.26
C ARG A 108 7.89 -2.72 5.10
N HIS A 109 8.38 -3.97 5.11
CA HIS A 109 9.31 -4.43 4.09
C HIS A 109 8.66 -4.65 2.72
N LEU A 110 7.37 -5.00 2.67
CA LEU A 110 6.61 -5.09 1.43
C LEU A 110 6.39 -3.70 0.82
N ALA A 111 6.00 -2.72 1.63
CA ALA A 111 5.77 -1.34 1.19
C ALA A 111 7.08 -0.70 0.67
N LEU A 112 8.18 -0.90 1.39
CA LEU A 112 9.51 -0.50 0.91
C LEU A 112 9.89 -1.21 -0.38
N ALA A 113 9.70 -2.53 -0.47
CA ALA A 113 10.00 -3.27 -1.67
C ALA A 113 9.22 -2.72 -2.87
N LEU A 114 7.95 -2.35 -2.70
CA LEU A 114 7.13 -1.77 -3.76
C LEU A 114 7.65 -0.39 -4.21
N GLU A 115 8.06 0.48 -3.27
CA GLU A 115 8.50 1.83 -3.57
C GLU A 115 9.96 1.91 -4.08
N GLU A 116 10.81 0.96 -3.71
CA GLU A 116 12.23 0.90 -4.12
C GLU A 116 12.48 0.13 -5.43
N ASP A 117 11.53 -0.69 -5.87
CA ASP A 117 11.73 -1.57 -7.03
C ASP A 117 11.84 -0.75 -8.33
N GLY A 118 13.09 -0.52 -8.72
CA GLY A 118 13.57 0.55 -9.61
C GLY A 118 13.33 0.37 -11.10
N GLY A 119 12.17 -0.11 -11.52
CA GLY A 119 11.78 -0.13 -12.94
C GLY A 119 11.11 1.16 -13.41
N ASN A 120 10.34 1.81 -12.54
CA ASN A 120 9.50 2.97 -12.85
C ASN A 120 9.40 3.91 -11.64
N SER A 121 8.96 5.15 -11.89
CA SER A 121 8.58 6.06 -10.82
C SER A 121 7.46 5.44 -9.95
N PRO A 122 7.54 5.50 -8.60
CA PRO A 122 6.48 4.99 -7.72
C PRO A 122 5.12 5.65 -8.00
N TYR A 123 5.14 6.82 -8.64
CA TYR A 123 3.96 7.59 -9.01
C TYR A 123 3.20 7.04 -10.23
N LEU A 124 3.77 6.06 -10.93
CA LEU A 124 3.12 5.39 -12.07
C LEU A 124 2.43 4.09 -11.67
N GLY A 125 2.54 3.66 -10.41
CA GLY A 125 1.89 2.45 -9.92
C GLY A 125 0.39 2.64 -9.71
N ASP A 126 -0.43 1.66 -10.10
CA ASP A 126 -1.89 1.67 -9.95
C ASP A 126 -2.33 2.02 -8.52
N HIS A 127 -1.57 1.58 -7.52
CA HIS A 127 -1.82 1.89 -6.13
C HIS A 127 -1.69 3.38 -5.80
N TYR A 128 -0.63 4.02 -6.30
CA TYR A 128 -0.40 5.45 -6.09
C TYR A 128 -1.49 6.26 -6.79
N THR A 129 -1.76 5.96 -8.06
CA THR A 129 -2.81 6.63 -8.84
C THR A 129 -4.14 6.57 -8.12
N TRP A 130 -4.53 5.40 -7.60
CA TRP A 130 -5.78 5.26 -6.85
C TRP A 130 -5.81 6.12 -5.58
N TRP A 131 -4.76 6.08 -4.74
CA TRP A 131 -4.72 6.91 -3.53
C TRP A 131 -4.74 8.40 -3.84
N HIS A 132 -4.03 8.82 -4.88
CA HIS A 132 -4.01 10.19 -5.34
C HIS A 132 -5.40 10.64 -5.77
N THR A 133 -6.10 9.85 -6.59
CA THR A 133 -7.50 10.11 -6.95
C THR A 133 -8.39 10.22 -5.72
N VAL A 134 -8.34 9.26 -4.79
CA VAL A 134 -9.17 9.29 -3.57
C VAL A 134 -8.93 10.56 -2.74
N LEU A 135 -7.67 10.96 -2.55
CA LEU A 135 -7.32 12.15 -1.79
C LEU A 135 -7.73 13.42 -2.53
N LYS A 136 -7.42 13.53 -3.83
CA LYS A 136 -7.81 14.65 -4.68
C LYS A 136 -9.32 14.85 -4.68
N ASP A 137 -10.09 13.80 -4.92
CA ASP A 137 -11.56 13.84 -4.91
C ASP A 137 -12.09 14.22 -3.53
N THR A 138 -11.45 13.77 -2.46
CA THR A 138 -11.83 14.15 -1.10
C THR A 138 -11.56 15.63 -0.84
N LEU A 139 -10.41 16.15 -1.29
CA LEU A 139 -9.99 17.56 -1.16
C LEU A 139 -10.87 18.50 -1.98
N ASN A 140 -11.24 18.10 -3.20
CA ASN A 140 -12.13 18.86 -4.11
C ASN A 140 -13.54 19.13 -3.52
N ARG A 141 -13.92 18.50 -2.42
CA ARG A 141 -15.18 18.76 -1.70
C ARG A 141 -15.06 19.87 -0.65
N LEU A 142 -13.88 20.45 -0.45
CA LEU A 142 -13.70 21.60 0.43
C LEU A 142 -14.23 22.87 -0.26
N PRO A 143 -14.84 23.81 0.48
CA PRO A 143 -15.51 24.99 -0.12
C PRO A 143 -14.59 25.88 -0.98
N ASP A 144 -13.32 26.01 -0.59
CA ASP A 144 -12.35 26.93 -1.21
C ASP A 144 -11.29 26.20 -2.07
N ALA A 145 -11.46 24.91 -2.31
CA ALA A 145 -10.48 24.12 -3.06
C ALA A 145 -10.61 24.33 -4.57
N THR A 146 -9.49 24.60 -5.22
CA THR A 146 -9.36 24.46 -6.68
C THR A 146 -8.89 23.05 -7.03
N ASP A 147 -9.14 22.61 -8.27
CA ASP A 147 -8.67 21.29 -8.72
C ASP A 147 -7.14 21.20 -8.73
N ASP A 148 -6.46 22.28 -9.14
CA ASP A 148 -5.00 22.38 -9.20
C ASP A 148 -4.38 22.33 -7.79
N ASP A 149 -4.94 23.09 -6.85
CA ASP A 149 -4.50 23.06 -5.44
C ASP A 149 -4.71 21.67 -4.81
N SER A 150 -5.85 21.03 -5.08
CA SER A 150 -6.17 19.69 -4.57
C SER A 150 -5.27 18.62 -5.14
N ASP A 151 -4.95 18.72 -6.43
CA ASP A 151 -4.04 17.81 -7.14
C ASP A 151 -2.65 17.80 -6.52
N PHE A 152 -2.05 18.99 -6.40
CA PHE A 152 -0.73 19.14 -5.79
C PHE A 152 -0.73 18.80 -4.30
N THR A 153 -1.79 19.20 -3.57
CA THR A 153 -1.92 18.88 -2.14
C THR A 153 -2.00 17.37 -1.90
N ALA A 154 -2.72 16.62 -2.74
CA ALA A 154 -2.76 15.16 -2.66
C ALA A 154 -1.37 14.54 -2.83
N HIS A 155 -0.56 15.03 -3.79
CA HIS A 155 0.83 14.60 -3.95
C HIS A 155 1.67 14.91 -2.71
N ALA A 156 1.58 16.13 -2.17
CA ALA A 156 2.34 16.55 -0.99
C ALA A 156 2.00 15.71 0.25
N LEU A 157 0.71 15.42 0.47
CA LEU A 157 0.25 14.59 1.58
C LEU A 157 0.70 13.12 1.43
N LEU A 158 0.64 12.56 0.21
CA LEU A 158 1.14 11.20 -0.05
C LEU A 158 2.66 11.11 0.15
N ALA A 159 3.41 12.13 -0.27
CA ALA A 159 4.85 12.21 -0.05
C ALA A 159 5.22 12.15 1.45
N ALA A 160 4.39 12.75 2.32
CA ALA A 160 4.55 12.67 3.77
C ALA A 160 4.33 11.26 4.37
N THR A 161 3.88 10.31 3.55
CA THR A 161 3.64 8.91 3.95
C THR A 161 4.56 7.92 3.23
N ARG A 162 5.56 8.35 2.46
CA ARG A 162 6.46 7.43 1.74
C ARG A 162 7.05 6.36 2.68
N ALA A 163 7.16 5.14 2.18
CA ALA A 163 7.63 4.00 2.96
C ALA A 163 9.06 4.19 3.46
N ASP A 164 9.95 4.81 2.67
CA ASP A 164 11.33 5.09 3.09
C ASP A 164 11.42 6.13 4.21
N LEU A 165 10.53 7.14 4.21
CA LEU A 165 10.41 8.09 5.31
C LEU A 165 9.89 7.39 6.57
N VAL A 166 8.85 6.57 6.45
CA VAL A 166 8.30 5.79 7.57
C VAL A 166 9.37 4.85 8.15
N GLU A 167 10.10 4.16 7.28
CA GLU A 167 11.25 3.31 7.63
C GLU A 167 12.30 4.08 8.41
N TYR A 168 12.70 5.26 7.92
CA TYR A 168 13.67 6.12 8.56
C TYR A 168 13.21 6.59 9.95
N LEU A 169 11.97 7.06 10.08
CA LEU A 169 11.43 7.56 11.34
C LEU A 169 11.31 6.46 12.41
N ILE A 170 10.88 5.27 12.03
CA ILE A 170 10.73 4.14 12.96
C ILE A 170 12.10 3.53 13.26
N GLY A 171 12.83 3.10 12.25
CA GLY A 171 14.04 2.29 12.40
C GLY A 171 15.27 3.07 12.84
N ARG A 172 15.43 4.32 12.37
CA ARG A 172 16.60 5.14 12.70
C ARG A 172 16.34 6.17 13.79
N GLN A 173 15.16 6.78 13.80
CA GLN A 173 14.82 7.78 14.82
C GLN A 173 14.07 7.20 16.04
N GLY A 174 13.64 5.93 16.00
CA GLY A 174 12.91 5.30 17.10
C GLY A 174 11.56 5.95 17.39
N THR A 175 10.97 6.64 16.40
CA THR A 175 9.66 7.30 16.57
C THR A 175 8.56 6.24 16.55
N SER A 176 7.67 6.24 17.55
CA SER A 176 6.57 5.28 17.56
C SER A 176 5.56 5.56 16.43
N PRO A 177 4.90 4.53 15.88
CA PRO A 177 3.87 4.71 14.86
C PRO A 177 2.75 5.65 15.28
N GLU A 178 2.35 5.63 16.55
CA GLU A 178 1.31 6.51 17.12
C GLU A 178 1.74 7.97 17.09
N ARG A 179 3.03 8.23 17.36
CA ARG A 179 3.58 9.58 17.31
C ARG A 179 3.65 10.11 15.88
N ILE A 180 4.00 9.26 14.91
CA ILE A 180 3.98 9.63 13.49
C ILE A 180 2.54 9.92 13.06
N ALA A 181 1.58 9.07 13.42
CA ALA A 181 0.16 9.25 13.12
C ALA A 181 -0.37 10.58 13.67
N ALA A 182 -0.10 10.89 14.94
CA ALA A 182 -0.54 12.14 15.55
C ALA A 182 0.05 13.38 14.84
N ARG A 183 1.32 13.34 14.45
CA ARG A 183 1.96 14.43 13.70
C ARG A 183 1.39 14.58 12.29
N LEU A 184 1.11 13.46 11.63
CA LEU A 184 0.52 13.43 10.29
C LEU A 184 -0.90 13.99 10.29
N THR A 185 -1.72 13.63 11.30
CA THR A 185 -3.03 14.21 11.51
C THR A 185 -2.94 15.72 11.72
N ALA A 186 -2.07 16.19 12.63
CA ALA A 186 -1.91 17.62 12.89
C ALA A 186 -1.42 18.39 11.65
N PHE A 187 -0.50 17.81 10.88
CA PHE A 187 -0.02 18.38 9.63
C PHE A 187 -1.16 18.50 8.60
N ALA A 188 -1.91 17.42 8.38
CA ALA A 188 -3.06 17.43 7.48
C ALA A 188 -4.08 18.48 7.90
N THR A 189 -4.50 18.53 9.17
CA THR A 189 -5.43 19.55 9.67
C THR A 189 -4.94 20.98 9.40
N LYS A 190 -3.64 21.25 9.56
CA LYS A 190 -3.06 22.56 9.24
C LYS A 190 -3.14 22.89 7.74
N VAL A 191 -2.86 21.91 6.88
CA VAL A 191 -2.92 22.07 5.41
C VAL A 191 -4.36 22.35 4.94
N LEU A 192 -5.35 21.67 5.53
CA LEU A 192 -6.75 21.83 5.15
C LEU A 192 -7.36 23.17 5.60
N GLY A 193 -6.77 23.82 6.60
CA GLY A 193 -7.33 25.04 7.19
C GLY A 193 -8.61 24.80 7.99
N PRO A 194 -9.26 25.87 8.48
CA PRO A 194 -10.50 25.81 9.27
C PRO A 194 -11.71 25.34 8.45
#